data_AF-A0A6B3I4Q4-F1
#
_entry.id   AF-A0A6B3I4Q4-F1
#
_cell.length_a   1.000
_cell.length_b   1.000
_cell.length_c   1.000
_cell.angle_alpha   90.00
_cell.angle_beta   90.00
_cell.angle_gamma   90.00
#
_symmetry.space_group_name_H-M   'P 1'
#
loop_
_entity.id
_entity.type
_entity.pdbx_description
1 polymer ?
#
loop_
_entity_poly.entity_id
_entity_poly.type
_entity_poly.pdbx_seq_one_letter_code
_entity_poly.pdbx_strand_id
1 'polypeptide(L)'
;ALAVDVVLFVAGTAIGLVAAIVVPYLMVVRHRPAPGTASPVWLLPLVAPMVSASQGALLVPHVAAGQGREALLLACYAMFGLSLLATLVVLPLVFARLVHQGPLPLALTPTLFLVLGPLGQSTTAVNQLADAA
;
A
#
# COMPACT_ATOMS: atom_id res chain seq x y z
N ALA A 1 8.27 -25.02 -1.76
CA ALA A 1 7.22 -23.98 -1.82
C ALA A 1 7.55 -22.83 -0.87
N LEU A 2 7.51 -23.04 0.45
CA LEU A 2 7.72 -21.97 1.45
C LEU A 2 9.00 -21.12 1.25
N ALA A 3 10.15 -21.73 0.96
CA ALA A 3 11.38 -20.96 0.72
C ALA A 3 11.28 -20.00 -0.48
N VAL A 4 10.59 -20.41 -1.54
CA VAL A 4 10.34 -19.55 -2.72
C VAL A 4 9.38 -18.42 -2.36
N ASP A 5 8.32 -18.72 -1.59
CA ASP A 5 7.37 -17.71 -1.11
C ASP A 5 8.06 -16.66 -0.24
N VAL A 6 8.92 -17.06 0.68
CA VAL A 6 9.69 -16.15 1.54
C VAL A 6 10.60 -15.25 0.70
N VAL A 7 11.32 -15.80 -0.27
CA VAL A 7 12.23 -15.03 -1.14
C VAL A 7 11.45 -14.02 -1.98
N LEU A 8 10.36 -14.44 -2.61
CA LEU A 8 9.50 -13.56 -3.40
C LEU A 8 8.83 -12.50 -2.53
N PHE A 9 8.40 -12.86 -1.32
CA PHE A 9 7.83 -11.94 -0.35
C PHE A 9 8.83 -10.85 0.04
N VAL A 10 10.06 -11.22 0.41
CA VAL A 10 11.09 -10.26 0.82
C VAL A 10 11.49 -9.36 -0.35
N ALA A 11 11.74 -9.94 -1.53
CA ALA A 11 12.10 -9.19 -2.73
C ALA A 11 10.98 -8.22 -3.15
N GLY A 12 9.74 -8.69 -3.22
CA GLY A 12 8.58 -7.88 -3.56
C GLY A 12 8.32 -6.78 -2.55
N THR A 13 8.45 -7.07 -1.25
CA THR A 13 8.29 -6.09 -0.18
C THR A 13 9.37 -5.02 -0.24
N ALA A 14 10.63 -5.39 -0.46
CA ALA A 14 11.73 -4.44 -0.61
C ALA A 14 11.51 -3.49 -1.80
N ILE A 15 11.18 -4.05 -2.97
CA ILE A 15 10.90 -3.26 -4.18
C ILE A 15 9.68 -2.35 -3.95
N GLY A 16 8.62 -2.88 -3.33
CA GLY A 16 7.40 -2.16 -3.02
C GLY A 16 7.62 -0.98 -2.08
N LEU A 17 8.39 -1.18 -1.00
CA LEU A 17 8.77 -0.13 -0.05
C LEU A 17 9.61 0.95 -0.73
N VAL A 18 10.60 0.55 -1.54
CA VAL A 18 11.41 1.51 -2.31
C VAL A 18 10.51 2.35 -3.22
N ALA A 19 9.58 1.73 -3.97
CA ALA A 19 8.64 2.45 -4.82
C ALA A 19 7.71 3.37 -4.00
N ALA A 20 7.20 2.90 -2.87
CA ALA A 20 6.33 3.66 -1.97
C ALA A 20 7.00 4.92 -1.39
N ILE A 21 8.33 4.94 -1.29
CA ILE A 21 9.10 6.09 -0.81
C ILE A 21 9.57 6.97 -1.99
N VAL A 22 10.18 6.35 -3.00
CA VAL A 22 10.82 7.07 -4.12
C VAL A 22 9.79 7.78 -4.99
N VAL A 23 8.62 7.19 -5.24
CA VAL A 23 7.60 7.82 -6.10
C VAL A 23 7.07 9.10 -5.46
N PRO A 24 6.56 9.12 -4.21
CA PRO A 24 6.17 10.37 -3.55
C PRO A 24 7.31 11.37 -3.44
N TYR A 25 8.53 10.91 -3.13
CA TYR A 25 9.71 11.77 -3.08
C TYR A 25 9.96 12.49 -4.43
N LEU A 26 9.96 11.76 -5.54
CA LEU A 26 10.15 12.33 -6.87
C LEU A 26 8.99 13.22 -7.30
N MET A 27 7.76 12.93 -6.87
CA MET A 27 6.61 13.80 -7.09
C MET A 27 6.80 15.16 -6.42
N VAL A 28 7.27 15.18 -5.17
CA VAL A 28 7.50 16.42 -4.41
C VAL A 28 8.73 17.17 -4.92
N VAL A 29 9.85 16.48 -5.13
CA VAL A 29 11.15 17.12 -5.39
C VAL A 29 11.34 17.51 -6.85
N ARG A 30 10.91 16.66 -7.79
CA ARG A 30 11.18 16.88 -9.23
C ARG A 30 9.95 17.30 -10.02
N HIS A 31 8.80 16.65 -9.82
CA HIS A 31 7.66 16.83 -10.72
C HIS A 31 6.71 17.96 -10.32
N ARG A 32 6.63 18.31 -9.03
CA ARG A 32 5.82 19.42 -8.49
C ARG A 32 4.43 19.51 -9.13
N PRO A 33 3.57 18.49 -8.94
CA PRO A 33 2.25 18.43 -9.58
C PRO A 33 1.44 19.68 -9.24
N ALA A 34 0.83 20.29 -10.27
CA ALA A 34 0.02 21.48 -10.10
C ALA A 34 -1.26 21.15 -9.30
N PRO A 35 -1.85 22.14 -8.61
CA PRO A 35 -3.14 21.95 -7.96
C PRO A 35 -4.20 21.44 -8.95
N GLY A 36 -4.98 20.44 -8.54
CA GLY A 36 -6.01 19.82 -9.40
C GLY A 36 -5.53 18.70 -10.33
N THR A 37 -4.24 18.35 -10.32
CA THR A 37 -3.72 17.20 -11.10
C THR A 37 -3.69 15.89 -10.30
N ALA A 38 -4.31 15.86 -9.13
CA ALA A 38 -4.42 14.64 -8.32
C ALA A 38 -5.15 13.55 -9.12
N SER A 39 -4.56 12.36 -9.16
CA SER A 39 -5.06 11.22 -9.92
C SER A 39 -5.13 10.00 -9.02
N PRO A 40 -6.14 9.11 -9.17
CA PRO A 40 -6.19 7.82 -8.48
C PRO A 40 -4.91 6.99 -8.65
N VAL A 41 -4.16 7.20 -9.72
CA VAL A 41 -2.86 6.58 -10.01
C VAL A 41 -1.85 6.81 -8.88
N TRP A 42 -1.97 7.89 -8.11
CA TRP A 42 -1.10 8.17 -6.96
C TRP A 42 -1.22 7.13 -5.85
N LEU A 43 -2.29 6.32 -5.84
CA LEU A 43 -2.46 5.23 -4.89
C LEU A 43 -1.60 4.00 -5.23
N LEU A 44 -1.12 3.84 -6.49
CA LEU A 44 -0.37 2.65 -6.92
C LEU A 44 0.81 2.29 -5.99
N PRO A 45 1.71 3.23 -5.61
CA PRO A 45 2.83 2.91 -4.74
C PRO A 45 2.40 2.54 -3.32
N LEU A 46 1.23 3.03 -2.89
CA LEU A 46 0.70 2.84 -1.54
C LEU A 46 0.10 1.44 -1.38
N VAL A 47 -0.35 0.81 -2.47
CA VAL A 47 -0.89 -0.56 -2.43
C VAL A 47 0.19 -1.57 -2.03
N ALA A 48 1.43 -1.40 -2.50
CA ALA A 48 2.47 -2.41 -2.32
C ALA A 48 2.79 -2.71 -0.85
N PRO A 49 3.03 -1.71 0.05
CA PRO A 49 3.21 -1.99 1.48
C PRO A 49 1.98 -2.64 2.13
N MET A 50 0.75 -2.31 1.70
CA MET A 50 -0.45 -2.94 2.24
C MET A 50 -0.53 -4.43 1.88
N VAL A 51 -0.21 -4.78 0.63
CA VAL A 51 -0.16 -6.18 0.19
C VAL A 51 0.94 -6.93 0.90
N SER A 52 2.10 -6.30 1.13
CA SER A 52 3.16 -6.89 1.96
C SER A 52 2.72 -7.11 3.41
N ALA A 53 1.89 -6.23 3.99
CA ALA A 53 1.36 -6.44 5.33
C ALA A 53 0.39 -7.63 5.40
N SER A 54 -0.55 -7.74 4.45
CA SER A 54 -1.53 -8.84 4.42
C SER A 54 -0.88 -10.21 4.14
N GLN A 55 0.06 -10.26 3.19
CA GLN A 55 0.82 -11.47 2.86
C GLN A 55 1.82 -11.84 3.96
N GLY A 56 2.44 -10.85 4.60
CA GLY A 56 3.38 -11.06 5.69
C GLY A 56 2.71 -11.65 6.92
N ALA A 57 1.48 -11.22 7.23
CA ALA A 57 0.67 -11.79 8.32
C ALA A 57 0.42 -13.30 8.14
N LEU A 58 0.20 -13.78 6.92
CA LEU A 58 0.07 -15.22 6.62
C LEU A 58 1.35 -16.02 6.86
N LEU A 59 2.50 -15.35 6.80
CA LEU A 59 3.80 -15.99 6.99
C LEU A 59 4.16 -16.13 8.48
N VAL A 60 3.55 -15.33 9.36
CA VAL A 60 3.80 -15.30 10.81
C VAL A 60 3.66 -16.68 11.47
N PRO A 61 2.60 -17.48 11.24
CA PRO A 61 2.46 -18.80 11.87
C PRO A 61 3.52 -19.81 11.44
N HIS A 62 4.19 -19.56 10.29
CA HIS A 62 5.20 -20.44 9.72
C HIS A 62 6.62 -20.11 10.22
N VAL A 63 6.80 -18.99 10.93
CA VAL A 63 8.08 -18.60 11.54
C VAL A 63 8.18 -19.20 12.94
N ALA A 64 9.33 -19.80 13.25
CA ALA A 64 9.60 -20.36 14.57
C ALA A 64 9.34 -19.32 15.68
N ALA A 65 8.75 -19.76 16.79
CA ALA A 65 8.47 -18.89 17.92
C ALA A 65 9.76 -18.22 18.43
N GLY A 66 9.71 -16.91 18.63
CA GLY A 66 10.84 -16.10 19.07
C GLY A 66 10.86 -14.72 18.41
N GLN A 67 12.00 -14.05 18.54
CA GLN A 67 12.18 -12.65 18.16
C GLN A 67 11.91 -12.36 16.67
N GLY A 68 12.19 -13.32 15.79
CA GLY A 68 11.92 -13.18 14.35
C GLY A 68 10.43 -13.12 13.99
N ARG A 69 9.59 -13.88 14.70
CA ARG A 69 8.12 -13.86 14.51
C ARG A 69 7.53 -12.53 14.97
N GLU A 70 7.98 -12.03 16.11
CA GLU A 70 7.55 -10.73 16.64
C GLU A 70 7.99 -9.57 15.73
N ALA A 71 9.24 -9.59 15.27
CA ALA A 71 9.74 -8.58 14.32
C ALA A 71 8.93 -8.56 13.01
N LEU A 72 8.55 -9.73 12.49
CA LEU A 72 7.70 -9.82 11.30
C LEU A 72 6.29 -9.25 11.55
N LEU A 73 5.67 -9.57 12.69
CA LEU A 73 4.38 -9.01 13.07
C LEU A 73 4.42 -7.48 13.17
N LEU A 74 5.42 -6.94 13.87
CA LEU A 74 5.62 -5.49 13.99
C LEU A 74 5.88 -4.84 12.63
N ALA A 75 6.67 -5.48 11.76
CA ALA A 75 6.88 -5.01 10.39
C ALA A 75 5.57 -4.97 9.59
N CYS A 76 4.71 -5.99 9.71
CA CYS A 76 3.42 -6.02 9.05
C CYS A 76 2.49 -4.90 9.55
N TYR A 77 2.42 -4.67 10.86
CA TYR A 77 1.67 -3.53 11.42
C TYR A 77 2.22 -2.18 10.95
N ALA A 78 3.54 -2.02 10.88
CA ALA A 78 4.16 -0.78 10.40
C ALA A 78 3.81 -0.52 8.92
N MET A 79 3.90 -1.53 8.06
CA MET A 79 3.54 -1.43 6.63
C MET A 79 2.06 -1.15 6.44
N PHE A 80 1.19 -1.83 7.20
CA PHE A 80 -0.25 -1.59 7.23
C PHE A 80 -0.56 -0.14 7.60
N GLY A 81 -0.04 0.33 8.74
CA GLY A 81 -0.28 1.68 9.24
C GLY A 81 0.24 2.76 8.28
N LEU A 82 1.46 2.59 7.76
CA LEU A 82 2.05 3.51 6.78
C LEU A 82 1.17 3.65 5.53
N SER A 83 0.76 2.52 4.94
CA SER A 83 -0.06 2.53 3.73
C SER A 83 -1.46 3.08 3.97
N LEU A 84 -2.09 2.72 5.09
CA LEU A 84 -3.41 3.21 5.46
C LEU A 84 -3.41 4.73 5.63
N LEU A 85 -2.46 5.26 6.41
CA LEU A 85 -2.33 6.70 6.62
C LEU A 85 -2.05 7.45 5.31
N ALA A 86 -1.15 6.93 4.48
CA ALA A 86 -0.86 7.54 3.18
C ALA A 86 -2.09 7.54 2.26
N THR A 87 -2.88 6.46 2.26
CA THR A 87 -4.13 6.38 1.50
C THR A 87 -5.15 7.38 2.01
N LEU A 88 -5.30 7.54 3.33
CA LEU A 88 -6.19 8.53 3.95
C LEU A 88 -5.79 9.97 3.63
N VAL A 89 -4.51 10.23 3.35
CA VAL A 89 -4.04 11.55 2.88
C VAL A 89 -4.32 11.75 1.39
N VAL A 90 -4.12 10.73 0.54
CA VAL A 90 -4.27 10.85 -0.91
C VAL A 90 -5.74 10.85 -1.35
N LEU A 91 -6.59 10.06 -0.69
CA LEU A 91 -7.98 9.87 -1.10
C LEU A 91 -8.80 11.18 -1.10
N PRO A 92 -8.71 12.07 -0.08
CA PRO A 92 -9.35 13.38 -0.12
C PRO A 92 -8.86 14.26 -1.28
N LEU A 93 -7.58 14.19 -1.66
CA LEU A 93 -7.04 14.97 -2.78
C LEU A 93 -7.65 14.52 -4.12
N VAL A 94 -7.78 13.20 -4.30
CA VAL A 94 -8.42 12.61 -5.49
C VAL A 94 -9.90 12.98 -5.52
N PHE A 95 -10.60 12.89 -4.39
CA PHE A 95 -12.01 13.26 -4.29
C PHE A 95 -12.23 14.75 -4.56
N ALA A 96 -11.44 15.63 -3.95
CA ALA A 96 -11.51 17.07 -4.18
C ALA A 96 -11.27 17.41 -5.67
N ARG A 97 -10.32 16.73 -6.33
CA ARG A 97 -10.11 16.89 -7.77
C ARG A 97 -11.34 16.48 -8.57
N LEU A 98 -11.99 15.37 -8.25
CA LEU A 98 -13.22 14.94 -8.93
C LEU A 98 -14.36 15.95 -8.77
N VAL A 99 -14.51 16.52 -7.57
CA VAL A 99 -15.54 17.51 -7.26
C VAL A 99 -15.29 18.83 -8.00
N HIS A 100 -14.05 19.33 -8.02
CA HIS A 100 -13.74 20.64 -8.58
C HIS A 100 -13.38 20.66 -10.06
N GLN A 101 -12.78 19.59 -10.58
CA GLN A 101 -12.33 19.49 -11.98
C GLN A 101 -13.21 18.56 -12.82
N GLY A 102 -14.22 17.94 -12.23
CA GLY A 102 -15.11 17.00 -12.89
C GLY A 102 -14.49 15.61 -13.11
N PRO A 103 -15.14 14.76 -13.93
CA PRO A 103 -14.71 13.39 -14.15
C PRO A 103 -13.32 13.29 -14.79
N LEU A 104 -12.69 12.12 -14.67
CA LEU A 104 -11.44 11.86 -15.39
C LEU A 104 -11.72 11.67 -16.89
N PRO A 105 -10.72 11.91 -17.76
CA PRO A 105 -10.79 11.48 -19.15
C PRO A 105 -11.16 9.99 -19.25
N LEU A 106 -11.95 9.60 -20.27
CA LEU A 106 -12.47 8.24 -20.42
C LEU A 106 -11.38 7.15 -20.33
N ALA A 107 -10.19 7.42 -20.84
CA ALA A 107 -9.04 6.51 -20.77
C ALA A 107 -8.53 6.26 -19.34
N LEU A 108 -8.77 7.18 -18.41
CA LEU A 108 -8.32 7.11 -17.01
C LEU A 108 -9.45 6.73 -16.05
N THR A 109 -10.69 6.65 -16.49
CA THR A 109 -11.83 6.19 -15.67
C THR A 109 -11.56 4.86 -14.95
N PRO A 110 -10.92 3.84 -15.57
CA PRO A 110 -10.61 2.59 -14.87
C PRO A 110 -9.69 2.77 -13.65
N THR A 111 -8.88 3.83 -13.61
CA THR A 111 -7.99 4.09 -12.47
C THR A 111 -8.74 4.43 -11.19
N LEU A 112 -10.01 4.83 -11.27
CA LEU A 112 -10.85 5.05 -10.08
C LEU A 112 -11.02 3.78 -9.24
N PHE A 113 -10.97 2.59 -9.87
CA PHE A 113 -11.00 1.31 -9.16
C PHE A 113 -9.76 1.10 -8.27
N LEU A 114 -8.66 1.83 -8.48
CA LEU A 114 -7.49 1.77 -7.60
C LEU A 114 -7.81 2.16 -6.16
N VAL A 115 -8.84 2.98 -5.92
CA VAL A 115 -9.31 3.31 -4.58
C VAL A 115 -9.76 2.05 -3.82
N LEU A 116 -10.35 1.08 -4.51
CA LEU A 116 -10.78 -0.18 -3.91
C LEU A 116 -9.60 -1.03 -3.43
N GLY A 117 -8.42 -0.87 -4.05
CA GLY A 117 -7.23 -1.65 -3.74
C GLY A 117 -6.80 -1.49 -2.27
N PRO A 118 -6.34 -0.30 -1.84
CA PRO A 118 -5.96 -0.06 -0.45
C PRO A 118 -7.10 -0.32 0.55
N LEU A 119 -8.34 0.02 0.21
CA LEU A 119 -9.49 -0.17 1.11
C LEU A 119 -9.78 -1.66 1.34
N GLY A 120 -9.87 -2.45 0.27
CA GLY A 120 -10.10 -3.90 0.38
C GLY A 120 -8.92 -4.63 1.00
N GLN A 121 -7.68 -4.26 0.64
CA GLN A 121 -6.49 -4.86 1.26
C GLN A 121 -6.36 -4.49 2.74
N SER A 122 -6.83 -3.31 3.16
CA SER A 122 -6.79 -2.94 4.58
C SER A 122 -7.70 -3.82 5.44
N THR A 123 -8.90 -4.15 4.99
CA THR A 123 -9.80 -5.03 5.74
C THR A 123 -9.25 -6.45 5.80
N THR A 124 -8.70 -6.97 4.71
CA THR A 124 -8.00 -8.25 4.70
C THR A 124 -6.81 -8.24 5.67
N ALA A 125 -5.94 -7.22 5.59
CA ALA A 125 -4.78 -7.12 6.46
C ALA A 125 -5.15 -7.09 7.94
N VAL A 126 -6.19 -6.33 8.33
CA VAL A 126 -6.66 -6.28 9.72
C VAL A 126 -7.11 -7.65 10.22
N ASN A 127 -7.90 -8.39 9.44
CA ASN A 127 -8.37 -9.73 9.85
C ASN A 127 -7.18 -10.68 10.02
N GLN A 128 -6.25 -10.70 9.06
CA GLN A 128 -5.09 -11.59 9.06
C GLN A 128 -4.12 -11.27 10.21
N LEU A 129 -3.93 -9.98 10.50
CA LEU A 129 -3.11 -9.54 11.64
C LEU A 129 -3.78 -9.88 12.97
N ALA A 130 -5.10 -9.77 13.06
CA ALA A 130 -5.86 -10.15 14.26
C ALA A 130 -5.79 -11.67 14.52
N ASP A 131 -5.85 -12.50 13.48
CA ASP A 131 -5.73 -13.95 13.60
C ASP A 131 -4.29 -14.41 13.96
N ALA A 132 -3.29 -13.62 13.59
CA ALA A 132 -1.87 -13.95 13.80
C ALA A 132 -1.30 -13.47 15.15
N ALA A 133 -1.98 -12.52 15.81
CA ALA A 133 -1.62 -11.93 17.11
C ALA A 133 -2.08 -12.81 18.28
#